data_AF-A0AAV9I199-F1
#
_entry.id   AF-A0AAV9I199-F1
#
_cell.length_a   1.000
_cell.length_b   1.000
_cell.length_c   1.000
_cell.angle_alpha   90.00
_cell.angle_beta   90.00
_cell.angle_gamma   90.00
#
_symmetry.space_group_name_H-M   'P 1'
#
loop_
_entity.id
_entity.type
_entity.pdbx_description
1 polymer ?
#
loop_
_entity_poly.entity_id
_entity_poly.type
_entity_poly.pdbx_seq_one_letter_code
_entity_poly.pdbx_strand_id
1 'polypeptide(L)'
;MSLSVPSRRLIRGAPAAIPPSTTLVLLPALQALNLGGPSSTRSFSTTPATQWFWNKKKPADPAAENTTLSDSLTGSRDARKQLVDRLSNRMEGPSIFEDEVSSADAADPSSSSSPALTPKQASAKTRSDKKKQSGIFTAAGASLVREHLSRAVDPDPASRVRWERKQLIRQVRRGTDAFSTEPRSSRILRTERSLLTKSPWLATSTKKLVKLAHQIQGKPVSDALVQMRFSKKKMAQEVKYQLEEARDLAVAERGMGLGEAKGEVLPVERAIEFRTKDGKHLKVTDPTRMYVAEAWVNRGPWRGVQADYRARGRVFRKMKPSTSEFFFFFFFFFFFFFFFFSGSTKNN
;
A
#
# COMPACT_ATOMS: atom_id res chain seq x y z
N MET A 1 51.91 10.19 -42.11
CA MET A 1 52.11 11.20 -41.06
C MET A 1 51.14 12.34 -41.32
N SER A 2 50.11 12.50 -40.50
CA SER A 2 49.14 13.60 -40.62
C SER A 2 48.87 14.15 -39.23
N LEU A 3 49.38 15.35 -38.99
CA LEU A 3 49.34 16.08 -37.72
C LEU A 3 47.97 16.73 -37.53
N SER A 4 47.28 16.39 -36.44
CA SER A 4 46.08 17.07 -35.99
C SER A 4 46.46 18.25 -35.08
N VAL A 5 46.07 19.47 -35.46
CA VAL A 5 46.12 20.66 -34.58
C VAL A 5 44.69 21.00 -34.14
N PRO A 6 44.40 21.20 -32.85
CA PRO A 6 43.09 21.63 -32.39
C PRO A 6 42.95 23.15 -32.39
N SER A 7 41.90 23.65 -33.03
CA SER A 7 41.50 25.05 -33.03
C SER A 7 40.81 25.44 -31.72
N ARG A 8 41.44 26.35 -30.96
CA ARG A 8 40.82 27.05 -29.83
C ARG A 8 39.79 28.05 -30.34
N ARG A 9 38.53 27.92 -29.93
CA ARG A 9 37.54 29.02 -30.04
C ARG A 9 37.60 29.88 -28.78
N LEU A 10 38.10 31.10 -28.97
CA LEU A 10 37.92 32.25 -28.09
C LEU A 10 36.56 32.88 -28.39
N ILE A 11 35.76 33.15 -27.36
CA ILE A 11 34.64 34.10 -27.44
C ILE A 11 34.74 35.03 -26.22
N ARG A 12 35.31 36.23 -26.45
CA ARG A 12 34.86 37.51 -25.86
C ARG A 12 33.42 37.73 -26.38
N GLY A 13 32.42 38.26 -25.68
CA GLY A 13 32.35 39.14 -24.51
C GLY A 13 31.20 40.12 -24.82
N ALA A 14 30.30 40.38 -23.86
CA ALA A 14 29.44 41.56 -23.84
C ALA A 14 28.80 41.73 -22.44
N PRO A 15 28.63 42.96 -21.94
CA PRO A 15 28.20 43.26 -20.57
C PRO A 15 26.67 43.43 -20.47
N ALA A 16 26.09 43.02 -19.34
CA ALA A 16 24.69 43.31 -19.02
C ALA A 16 24.60 44.25 -17.81
N ALA A 17 23.91 45.35 -18.05
CA ALA A 17 23.67 46.47 -17.15
C ALA A 17 22.75 46.13 -15.98
N ILE A 18 22.98 46.86 -14.89
CA ILE A 18 22.18 46.96 -13.67
C ILE A 18 20.85 47.66 -13.97
N PRO A 19 19.76 47.31 -13.25
CA PRO A 19 18.89 48.38 -12.75
C PRO A 19 18.56 48.28 -11.23
N PRO A 20 18.06 49.38 -10.64
CA PRO A 20 18.37 49.77 -9.27
C PRO A 20 17.38 49.33 -8.19
N SER A 21 17.93 49.34 -6.97
CA SER A 21 17.27 49.29 -5.68
C SER A 21 16.10 50.29 -5.57
N THR A 22 14.94 49.79 -5.15
CA THR A 22 13.94 50.57 -4.42
C THR A 22 13.42 49.72 -3.26
N THR A 23 13.95 50.00 -2.08
CA THR A 23 13.46 49.54 -0.78
C THR A 23 12.35 50.47 -0.32
N LEU A 24 11.16 49.97 0.03
CA LEU A 24 10.28 50.58 1.04
C LEU A 24 9.09 49.65 1.43
N VAL A 25 9.00 49.38 2.74
CA VAL A 25 7.85 49.04 3.64
C VAL A 25 7.12 47.67 3.53
N LEU A 26 7.26 46.84 4.58
CA LEU A 26 6.21 46.59 5.61
C LEU A 26 6.63 45.49 6.62
N LEU A 27 6.42 45.82 7.90
CA LEU A 27 6.67 45.01 9.10
C LEU A 27 5.89 43.68 9.12
N PRO A 28 6.42 42.61 9.76
CA PRO A 28 5.66 41.45 10.18
C PRO A 28 5.17 41.65 11.62
N ALA A 29 3.87 41.83 11.83
CA ALA A 29 3.28 41.83 13.16
C ALA A 29 1.99 40.99 13.18
N LEU A 30 1.95 40.06 14.15
CA LEU A 30 0.78 39.41 14.75
C LEU A 30 0.09 38.34 13.87
N GLN A 31 0.45 37.07 14.02
CA GLN A 31 0.00 36.13 15.06
C GLN A 31 -1.53 36.00 15.19
N ALA A 32 -2.01 34.83 14.76
CA ALA A 32 -3.06 34.03 15.39
C ALA A 32 -4.46 34.64 15.55
N LEU A 33 -5.32 34.38 14.56
CA LEU A 33 -6.75 34.16 14.78
C LEU A 33 -7.15 32.84 14.10
N ASN A 34 -6.91 31.76 14.83
CA ASN A 34 -7.42 30.43 14.48
C ASN A 34 -8.67 30.19 15.34
N LEU A 35 -9.84 30.59 14.83
CA LEU A 35 -11.14 30.24 15.40
C LEU A 35 -11.45 28.78 15.03
N GLY A 36 -10.87 27.85 15.77
CA GLY A 36 -11.16 26.42 15.71
C GLY A 36 -11.37 25.90 17.13
N GLY A 37 -12.58 25.42 17.42
CA GLY A 37 -13.01 25.03 18.76
C GLY A 37 -12.13 23.99 19.45
N PRO A 38 -12.14 23.94 20.80
CA PRO A 38 -11.32 23.01 21.57
C PRO A 38 -11.90 21.59 21.48
N SER A 39 -11.45 20.82 20.49
CA SER A 39 -11.46 19.34 20.57
C SER A 39 -10.03 18.81 20.48
N SER A 40 -9.15 19.34 21.33
CA SER A 40 -7.85 18.68 21.59
C SER A 40 -8.10 17.46 22.49
N THR A 41 -8.69 16.40 21.93
CA THR A 41 -8.49 15.06 22.48
C THR A 41 -7.03 14.71 22.20
N ARG A 42 -6.15 15.07 23.13
CA ARG A 42 -4.77 14.60 23.13
C ARG A 42 -4.85 13.08 23.09
N SER A 43 -4.43 12.50 21.98
CA SER A 43 -4.27 11.06 21.86
C SER A 43 -3.30 10.62 22.97
N PHE A 44 -3.77 9.75 23.86
CA PHE A 44 -2.89 8.98 24.74
C PHE A 44 -1.98 8.13 23.87
N SER A 45 -0.88 8.73 23.44
CA SER A 45 0.19 8.08 22.70
C SER A 45 0.97 7.27 23.72
N THR A 46 0.61 6.00 23.91
CA THR A 46 1.49 5.02 24.55
C THR A 46 2.63 4.71 23.59
N THR A 47 3.54 5.67 23.40
CA THR A 47 4.76 5.46 22.63
C THR A 47 5.59 4.39 23.32
N PRO A 48 6.35 3.57 22.57
CA PRO A 48 7.19 2.49 23.13
C PRO A 48 8.24 2.99 24.13
N ALA A 49 8.53 4.31 24.15
CA ALA A 49 9.33 4.95 25.18
C ALA A 49 8.76 4.80 26.61
N THR A 50 7.49 4.42 26.74
CA THR A 50 6.86 4.21 28.04
C THR A 50 7.01 2.80 28.60
N GLN A 51 7.50 1.80 27.84
CA GLN A 51 7.59 0.40 28.31
C GLN A 51 8.32 0.24 29.65
N TRP A 52 9.35 1.07 29.91
CA TRP A 52 10.09 1.03 31.17
C TRP A 52 9.33 1.61 32.38
N PHE A 53 8.26 2.37 32.14
CA PHE A 53 7.43 2.99 33.18
C PHE A 53 6.22 2.14 33.59
N TRP A 54 5.93 1.04 32.88
CA TRP A 54 4.83 0.13 33.23
C TRP A 54 5.14 -0.68 34.50
N ASN A 55 6.42 -0.96 34.78
CA ASN A 55 6.84 -1.67 36.01
C ASN A 55 7.19 -0.76 37.19
N LYS A 56 7.25 0.57 36.99
CA LYS A 56 7.72 1.50 38.03
C LYS A 56 6.60 2.18 38.82
N LYS A 57 5.34 2.02 38.40
CA LYS A 57 4.20 2.43 39.22
C LYS A 57 4.02 1.40 40.33
N LYS A 58 4.51 1.70 41.53
CA LYS A 58 4.14 0.93 42.73
C LYS A 58 2.64 1.16 42.99
N PRO A 59 1.85 0.10 43.25
CA PRO A 59 0.44 0.26 43.52
C PRO A 59 0.28 1.04 44.82
N ALA A 60 -0.23 2.26 44.75
CA ALA A 60 -0.62 2.99 45.94
C ALA A 60 -1.87 2.36 46.57
N ASP A 61 -2.72 1.69 45.78
CA ASP A 61 -3.91 0.94 46.24
C ASP A 61 -4.20 -0.27 45.33
N PRO A 62 -4.36 -1.50 45.87
CA PRO A 62 -4.53 -2.72 45.06
C PRO A 62 -5.90 -2.85 44.35
N ALA A 63 -6.86 -1.98 44.66
CA ALA A 63 -8.24 -2.06 44.14
C ALA A 63 -8.58 -1.02 43.05
N ALA A 64 -7.75 0.02 42.83
CA ALA A 64 -8.16 1.20 42.06
C ALA A 64 -7.53 1.37 40.66
N GLU A 65 -6.38 0.74 40.34
CA GLU A 65 -5.68 1.01 39.07
C GLU A 65 -5.77 -0.11 38.01
N ASN A 66 -6.04 -1.36 38.38
CA ASN A 66 -6.24 -2.43 37.37
C ASN A 66 -7.54 -2.24 36.57
N THR A 67 -8.44 -1.38 37.02
CA THR A 67 -9.73 -1.09 36.38
C THR A 67 -9.59 -0.05 35.28
N THR A 68 -9.00 1.13 35.46
CA THR A 68 -9.12 2.22 34.45
C THR A 68 -8.61 1.92 33.02
N LEU A 69 -7.43 1.31 32.87
CA LEU A 69 -6.84 1.05 31.55
C LEU A 69 -7.29 -0.30 30.97
N SER A 70 -7.49 -1.31 31.82
CA SER A 70 -8.06 -2.58 31.39
C SER A 70 -9.56 -2.46 31.11
N ASP A 71 -10.32 -1.63 31.82
CA ASP A 71 -11.74 -1.33 31.57
C ASP A 71 -11.90 -0.46 30.31
N SER A 72 -10.92 0.39 29.97
CA SER A 72 -10.94 1.11 28.68
C SER A 72 -10.54 0.21 27.50
N LEU A 73 -9.61 -0.74 27.70
CA LEU A 73 -9.24 -1.74 26.69
C LEU A 73 -10.24 -2.89 26.54
N THR A 74 -10.88 -3.32 27.62
CA THR A 74 -11.93 -4.34 27.60
C THR A 74 -13.29 -3.71 27.28
N GLY A 75 -13.45 -2.41 27.55
CA GLY A 75 -14.60 -1.56 27.26
C GLY A 75 -15.88 -2.30 27.58
N SER A 76 -16.44 -2.10 28.80
CA SER A 76 -17.72 -2.72 29.22
C SER A 76 -18.58 -2.92 27.99
N ARG A 77 -18.90 -4.19 27.68
CA ARG A 77 -19.47 -4.59 26.38
C ARG A 77 -20.67 -3.71 26.00
N ASP A 78 -21.34 -3.15 27.00
CA ASP A 78 -22.45 -2.23 26.90
C ASP A 78 -22.04 -0.81 26.52
N ALA A 79 -20.89 -0.28 26.96
CA ALA A 79 -20.33 0.98 26.46
C ALA A 79 -19.93 0.90 24.98
N ARG A 80 -19.39 -0.25 24.53
CA ARG A 80 -19.13 -0.49 23.10
C ARG A 80 -20.42 -0.58 22.30
N LYS A 81 -21.43 -1.31 22.80
CA LYS A 81 -22.75 -1.36 22.17
C LYS A 81 -23.41 0.01 22.12
N GLN A 82 -23.44 0.75 23.23
CA GLN A 82 -24.00 2.10 23.30
C GLN A 82 -23.30 3.08 22.35
N LEU A 83 -21.97 2.97 22.18
CA LEU A 83 -21.23 3.81 21.24
C LEU A 83 -21.52 3.42 19.79
N VAL A 84 -21.63 2.12 19.49
CA VAL A 84 -22.07 1.63 18.17
C VAL A 84 -23.50 2.06 17.88
N ASP A 85 -24.42 1.93 18.84
CA ASP A 85 -25.83 2.34 18.73
C ASP A 85 -25.95 3.85 18.54
N ARG A 86 -25.14 4.66 19.24
CA ARG A 86 -25.10 6.12 19.04
C ARG A 86 -24.56 6.52 17.67
N LEU A 87 -23.61 5.77 17.12
CA LEU A 87 -23.03 6.05 15.81
C LEU A 87 -23.94 5.58 14.67
N SER A 88 -24.58 4.42 14.80
CA SER A 88 -25.57 3.94 13.82
C SER A 88 -26.77 4.88 13.76
N ASN A 89 -27.29 5.29 14.92
CA ASN A 89 -28.47 6.16 15.00
C ASN A 89 -28.18 7.60 14.57
N ARG A 90 -26.91 8.03 14.51
CA ARG A 90 -26.53 9.37 14.02
C ARG A 90 -26.43 9.44 12.49
N MET A 91 -26.24 8.29 11.83
CA MET A 91 -26.19 8.19 10.36
C MET A 91 -27.58 8.01 9.74
N GLU A 92 -28.55 7.54 10.52
CA GLU A 92 -29.97 7.50 10.19
C GLU A 92 -30.65 8.74 10.79
N GLY A 93 -30.36 9.93 10.24
CA GLY A 93 -31.32 11.03 10.39
C GLY A 93 -32.65 10.58 9.76
N PRO A 94 -33.81 10.94 10.33
CA PRO A 94 -35.11 10.48 9.83
C PRO A 94 -35.14 10.74 8.33
N SER A 95 -35.32 9.67 7.56
CA SER A 95 -35.42 9.80 6.12
C SER A 95 -36.61 10.72 5.85
N ILE A 96 -36.44 11.70 4.96
CA ILE A 96 -37.42 12.77 4.73
C ILE A 96 -38.77 12.25 4.17
N PHE A 97 -38.92 10.93 4.01
CA PHE A 97 -40.10 10.22 3.53
C PHE A 97 -40.64 9.16 4.53
N GLU A 98 -40.05 9.01 5.72
CA GLU A 98 -40.52 8.04 6.73
C GLU A 98 -41.89 8.41 7.30
N ASP A 99 -42.22 9.70 7.38
CA ASP A 99 -43.54 10.18 7.80
C ASP A 99 -44.65 9.86 6.77
N GLU A 100 -44.32 9.68 5.49
CA GLU A 100 -45.30 9.34 4.44
C GLU A 100 -45.54 7.82 4.33
N VAL A 101 -44.54 7.00 4.62
CA VAL A 101 -44.71 5.53 4.60
C VAL A 101 -45.41 5.05 5.87
N SER A 102 -45.14 5.66 7.03
CA SER A 102 -45.79 5.31 8.29
C SER A 102 -47.24 5.79 8.39
N SER A 103 -47.60 6.86 7.69
CA SER A 103 -49.01 7.31 7.58
C SER A 103 -49.84 6.50 6.59
N ALA A 104 -49.21 5.80 5.63
CA ALA A 104 -49.90 4.84 4.76
C ALA A 104 -50.26 3.53 5.49
N ASP A 105 -49.44 3.09 6.46
CA ASP A 105 -49.71 1.89 7.26
C ASP A 105 -50.70 2.13 8.42
N ALA A 106 -51.04 3.38 8.73
CA ALA A 106 -51.95 3.75 9.83
C ALA A 106 -53.45 3.73 9.47
N ALA A 107 -53.81 3.42 8.21
CA ALA A 107 -55.19 3.49 7.72
C ALA A 107 -55.98 2.15 7.78
N ASP A 108 -55.38 1.06 8.29
CA ASP A 108 -56.07 -0.23 8.48
C ASP A 108 -56.08 -0.67 9.96
N PRO A 109 -57.23 -0.61 10.67
CA PRO A 109 -57.30 -0.94 12.10
C PRO A 109 -57.52 -2.44 12.39
N SER A 110 -56.87 -3.36 11.66
CA SER A 110 -57.07 -4.81 11.87
C SER A 110 -55.80 -5.70 11.89
N SER A 111 -54.65 -5.17 12.29
CA SER A 111 -53.49 -6.02 12.61
C SER A 111 -52.59 -5.45 13.72
N SER A 112 -53.14 -5.25 14.92
CA SER A 112 -52.36 -5.09 16.15
C SER A 112 -51.95 -6.46 16.70
N SER A 113 -51.08 -7.15 15.99
CA SER A 113 -50.20 -8.14 16.58
C SER A 113 -48.79 -7.84 16.09
N SER A 114 -47.95 -7.31 16.98
CA SER A 114 -46.50 -7.42 16.81
C SER A 114 -46.21 -8.86 16.38
N PRO A 115 -45.55 -9.12 15.22
CA PRO A 115 -45.18 -10.49 14.92
C PRO A 115 -44.12 -10.85 15.95
N ALA A 116 -44.55 -11.56 17.00
CA ALA A 116 -43.65 -12.27 17.88
C ALA A 116 -42.80 -13.16 16.97
N LEU A 117 -41.56 -12.73 16.74
CA LEU A 117 -40.62 -13.39 15.86
C LEU A 117 -40.57 -14.86 16.25
N THR A 118 -41.06 -15.73 15.36
CA THR A 118 -40.89 -17.17 15.55
C THR A 118 -39.40 -17.46 15.78
N PRO A 119 -39.02 -18.42 16.65
CA PRO A 119 -37.62 -18.67 17.00
C PRO A 119 -36.73 -18.97 15.77
N LYS A 120 -37.34 -19.41 14.67
CA LYS A 120 -36.69 -19.60 13.36
C LYS A 120 -36.29 -18.27 12.70
N GLN A 121 -37.13 -17.24 12.73
CA GLN A 121 -36.84 -15.92 12.14
C GLN A 121 -35.88 -15.08 13.01
N ALA A 122 -35.95 -15.20 14.34
CA ALA A 122 -34.97 -14.57 15.24
C ALA A 122 -33.54 -15.12 15.01
N SER A 123 -33.41 -16.44 14.84
CA SER A 123 -32.10 -17.06 14.56
C SER A 123 -31.49 -16.66 13.21
N ALA A 124 -32.32 -16.41 12.19
CA ALA A 124 -31.89 -15.94 10.89
C ALA A 124 -31.39 -14.48 10.94
N LYS A 125 -32.10 -13.61 11.69
CA LYS A 125 -31.71 -12.20 11.90
C LYS A 125 -30.41 -12.07 12.71
N THR A 126 -30.26 -12.85 13.79
CA THR A 126 -29.00 -12.88 14.56
C THR A 126 -27.81 -13.43 13.75
N ARG A 127 -28.04 -14.39 12.85
CA ARG A 127 -27.00 -14.90 11.93
C ARG A 127 -26.63 -13.88 10.86
N SER A 128 -27.60 -13.13 10.31
CA SER A 128 -27.33 -12.06 9.35
C SER A 128 -26.59 -10.88 9.99
N ASP A 129 -26.93 -10.52 11.23
CA ASP A 129 -26.28 -9.40 11.93
C ASP A 129 -24.86 -9.76 12.37
N LYS A 130 -24.62 -11.00 12.83
CA LYS A 130 -23.26 -11.51 13.07
C LYS A 130 -22.42 -11.53 11.80
N LYS A 131 -23.02 -11.89 10.65
CA LYS A 131 -22.34 -11.88 9.35
C LYS A 131 -22.02 -10.46 8.88
N LYS A 132 -22.95 -9.50 9.05
CA LYS A 132 -22.72 -8.07 8.76
C LYS A 132 -21.61 -7.49 9.64
N GLN A 133 -21.61 -7.78 10.94
CA GLN A 133 -20.56 -7.33 11.87
C GLN A 133 -19.18 -7.94 11.55
N SER A 134 -19.13 -9.20 11.07
CA SER A 134 -17.86 -9.84 10.71
C SER A 134 -17.14 -9.20 9.51
N GLY A 135 -17.87 -8.50 8.63
CA GLY A 135 -17.27 -7.75 7.52
C GLY A 135 -16.69 -6.39 7.91
N ILE A 136 -16.95 -5.92 9.14
CA ILE A 136 -16.52 -4.60 9.62
C ILE A 136 -15.12 -4.65 10.23
N PHE A 137 -14.65 -5.81 10.68
CA PHE A 137 -13.36 -5.97 11.33
C PHE A 137 -12.50 -6.98 10.58
N THR A 138 -11.20 -6.73 10.50
CA THR A 138 -10.23 -7.71 10.00
C THR A 138 -9.98 -8.78 11.05
N ALA A 139 -9.39 -9.91 10.64
CA ALA A 139 -8.97 -10.97 11.56
C ALA A 139 -7.99 -10.47 12.65
N ALA A 140 -7.20 -9.43 12.35
CA ALA A 140 -6.31 -8.78 13.29
C ALA A 140 -7.02 -7.79 14.25
N GLY A 141 -8.35 -7.66 14.14
CA GLY A 141 -9.15 -6.77 14.98
C GLY A 141 -9.19 -5.31 14.51
N ALA A 142 -8.65 -4.98 13.33
CA ALA A 142 -8.69 -3.63 12.80
C ALA A 142 -10.09 -3.34 12.23
N SER A 143 -10.71 -2.24 12.64
CA SER A 143 -11.99 -1.80 12.09
C SER A 143 -11.83 -1.17 10.71
N LEU A 144 -12.69 -1.56 9.77
CA LEU A 144 -12.81 -1.03 8.41
C LEU A 144 -13.80 0.15 8.32
N VAL A 145 -14.38 0.56 9.46
CA VAL A 145 -15.25 1.74 9.54
C VAL A 145 -14.45 2.99 9.18
N ARG A 146 -14.95 3.77 8.21
CA ARG A 146 -14.28 4.97 7.68
C ARG A 146 -13.90 5.97 8.78
N GLU A 147 -14.75 6.14 9.78
CA GLU A 147 -14.50 7.07 10.89
C GLU A 147 -13.28 6.67 11.73
N HIS A 148 -13.14 5.38 12.03
CA HIS A 148 -12.01 4.87 12.81
C HIS A 148 -10.69 5.00 12.05
N LEU A 149 -10.75 4.84 10.73
CA LEU A 149 -9.60 4.95 9.84
C LEU A 149 -9.28 6.38 9.42
N SER A 150 -10.24 7.30 9.50
CA SER A 150 -10.15 8.65 8.94
C SER A 150 -8.86 9.37 9.31
N ARG A 151 -8.45 9.30 10.58
CA ARG A 151 -7.24 9.94 11.08
C ARG A 151 -5.93 9.33 10.55
N ALA A 152 -5.92 8.03 10.25
CA ALA A 152 -4.74 7.31 9.77
C ALA A 152 -4.65 7.26 8.23
N VAL A 153 -5.79 7.07 7.56
CA VAL A 153 -5.89 6.96 6.10
C VAL A 153 -5.87 8.35 5.44
N ASP A 154 -6.59 9.32 6.01
CA ASP A 154 -6.74 10.69 5.48
C ASP A 154 -6.28 11.74 6.51
N PRO A 155 -4.98 11.84 6.84
CA PRO A 155 -4.49 12.79 7.84
C PRO A 155 -4.65 14.27 7.42
N ASP A 156 -4.65 14.57 6.12
CA ASP A 156 -4.86 15.92 5.57
C ASP A 156 -5.92 15.90 4.44
N PRO A 157 -7.22 16.03 4.78
CA PRO A 157 -8.28 15.97 3.79
C PRO A 157 -8.31 17.19 2.86
N ALA A 158 -7.87 18.37 3.33
CA ALA A 158 -7.91 19.59 2.52
C ALA A 158 -6.94 19.53 1.34
N SER A 159 -5.73 19.03 1.58
CA SER A 159 -4.75 18.82 0.52
C SER A 159 -5.18 17.72 -0.46
N ARG A 160 -5.80 16.63 0.04
CA ARG A 160 -6.36 15.58 -0.81
C ARG A 160 -7.41 16.13 -1.78
N VAL A 161 -8.37 16.90 -1.31
CA VAL A 161 -9.43 17.50 -2.16
C VAL A 161 -8.85 18.42 -3.23
N ARG A 162 -7.83 19.24 -2.90
CA ARG A 162 -7.14 20.08 -3.89
C ARG A 162 -6.42 19.25 -4.94
N TRP A 163 -5.78 18.15 -4.53
CA TRP A 163 -5.12 17.22 -5.44
C TRP A 163 -6.12 16.50 -6.35
N GLU A 164 -7.25 16.03 -5.81
CA GLU A 164 -8.33 15.38 -6.57
C GLU A 164 -8.90 16.32 -7.64
N ARG A 165 -9.19 17.57 -7.27
CA ARG A 165 -9.61 18.60 -8.22
C ARG A 165 -8.59 18.77 -9.35
N LYS A 166 -7.29 18.78 -9.02
CA LYS A 166 -6.21 18.91 -10.01
C LYS A 166 -6.15 17.70 -10.96
N GLN A 167 -6.30 16.48 -10.45
CA GLN A 167 -6.31 15.28 -11.29
C GLN A 167 -7.56 15.21 -12.17
N LEU A 168 -8.74 15.56 -11.63
CA LEU A 168 -9.98 15.63 -12.39
C LEU A 168 -9.88 16.64 -13.53
N ILE A 169 -9.40 17.85 -13.27
CA ILE A 169 -9.19 18.86 -14.32
C ILE A 169 -8.22 18.34 -15.40
N ARG A 170 -7.14 17.64 -15.02
CA ARG A 170 -6.21 17.04 -16.00
C ARG A 170 -6.88 15.95 -16.82
N GLN A 171 -7.72 15.12 -16.21
CA GLN A 171 -8.46 14.07 -16.89
C GLN A 171 -9.47 14.66 -17.87
N VAL A 172 -10.27 15.65 -17.44
CA VAL A 172 -11.24 16.35 -18.29
C VAL A 172 -10.53 17.04 -19.45
N ARG A 173 -9.43 17.77 -19.20
CA ARG A 173 -8.64 18.41 -20.27
C ARG A 173 -8.14 17.42 -21.31
N ARG A 174 -7.74 16.21 -20.90
CA ARG A 174 -7.40 15.14 -21.85
C ARG A 174 -8.64 14.68 -22.59
N GLY A 175 -9.74 14.36 -21.89
CA GLY A 175 -10.98 13.90 -22.52
C GLY A 175 -11.60 14.87 -23.53
N THR A 176 -11.40 16.19 -23.36
CA THR A 176 -11.83 17.22 -24.33
C THR A 176 -10.96 17.25 -25.60
N ASP A 177 -9.70 16.84 -25.51
CA ASP A 177 -8.79 16.78 -26.66
C ASP A 177 -9.04 15.51 -27.47
N ALA A 178 -9.53 15.68 -28.70
CA ALA A 178 -9.91 14.61 -29.62
C ALA A 178 -8.75 13.68 -30.00
N PHE A 179 -7.50 14.16 -29.96
CA PHE A 179 -6.30 13.38 -30.29
C PHE A 179 -5.63 12.79 -29.05
N SER A 180 -6.15 13.08 -27.86
CA SER A 180 -5.55 12.58 -26.64
C SER A 180 -5.67 11.06 -26.58
N THR A 181 -4.56 10.42 -26.21
CA THR A 181 -4.51 8.98 -25.98
C THR A 181 -4.09 8.70 -24.55
N GLU A 182 -4.57 7.59 -24.02
CA GLU A 182 -4.19 7.16 -22.68
C GLU A 182 -2.67 6.90 -22.63
N PRO A 183 -1.94 7.50 -21.67
CA PRO A 183 -0.51 7.26 -21.54
C PRO A 183 -0.26 5.80 -21.15
N ARG A 184 0.77 5.19 -21.76
CA ARG A 184 1.12 3.77 -21.56
C ARG A 184 1.29 3.40 -20.08
N SER A 185 1.86 4.27 -19.27
CA SER A 185 2.06 4.03 -17.83
C SER A 185 0.74 3.89 -17.07
N SER A 186 -0.27 4.72 -17.37
CA SER A 186 -1.60 4.60 -16.73
C SER A 186 -2.28 3.31 -17.14
N ARG A 187 -2.16 2.92 -18.41
CA ARG A 187 -2.68 1.64 -18.92
C ARG A 187 -2.05 0.46 -18.18
N ILE A 188 -0.73 0.44 -18.09
CA ILE A 188 0.02 -0.59 -17.36
C ILE A 188 -0.43 -0.68 -15.90
N LEU A 189 -0.51 0.45 -15.19
CA LEU A 189 -0.87 0.47 -13.77
C LEU A 189 -2.29 -0.05 -13.48
N ARG A 190 -3.23 0.11 -14.42
CA ARG A 190 -4.60 -0.42 -14.26
C ARG A 190 -4.74 -1.86 -14.72
N THR A 191 -4.00 -2.29 -15.74
CA THR A 191 -4.17 -3.63 -16.32
C THR A 191 -3.28 -4.66 -15.63
N GLU A 192 -2.03 -4.31 -15.34
CA GLU A 192 -1.02 -5.25 -14.87
C GLU A 192 -0.84 -5.13 -13.35
N ARG A 193 -0.84 -6.28 -12.66
CA ARG A 193 -0.66 -6.30 -11.21
C ARG A 193 0.84 -6.40 -10.90
N SER A 194 1.31 -5.54 -10.01
CA SER A 194 2.70 -5.56 -9.52
C SER A 194 2.75 -5.43 -7.99
N LEU A 195 3.80 -5.99 -7.39
CA LEU A 195 4.08 -5.89 -5.97
C LEU A 195 5.57 -5.55 -5.80
N LEU A 196 5.84 -4.44 -5.12
CA LEU A 196 7.18 -4.06 -4.70
C LEU A 196 7.33 -4.39 -3.21
N THR A 197 8.22 -5.32 -2.90
CA THR A 197 8.53 -5.70 -1.51
C THR A 197 9.96 -5.30 -1.17
N LYS A 198 10.15 -4.79 0.05
CA LYS A 198 11.46 -4.40 0.57
C LYS A 198 11.81 -5.29 1.76
N SER A 199 13.02 -5.83 1.76
CA SER A 199 13.52 -6.62 2.86
C SER A 199 13.90 -5.79 4.10
N PRO A 200 13.97 -6.42 5.28
CA PRO A 200 14.68 -5.87 6.42
C PRO A 200 16.19 -5.74 6.14
N TRP A 201 16.91 -5.12 7.08
CA TRP A 201 18.35 -4.89 6.97
C TRP A 201 19.17 -6.17 7.20
N LEU A 202 19.72 -6.72 6.12
CA LEU A 202 20.53 -7.92 6.08
C LEU A 202 22.00 -7.67 6.43
N ALA A 203 22.63 -8.65 7.09
CA ALA A 203 24.01 -8.62 7.56
C ALA A 203 25.03 -8.92 6.47
N THR A 204 24.96 -8.20 5.35
CA THR A 204 25.82 -8.45 4.20
C THR A 204 26.17 -7.15 3.47
N SER A 205 27.04 -7.30 2.47
CA SER A 205 27.43 -6.21 1.58
C SER A 205 26.60 -6.24 0.31
N THR A 206 26.39 -5.07 -0.30
CA THR A 206 25.64 -4.93 -1.56
C THR A 206 26.24 -5.83 -2.63
N LYS A 207 27.57 -5.84 -2.77
CA LYS A 207 28.28 -6.64 -3.78
C LYS A 207 28.03 -8.15 -3.65
N LYS A 208 27.91 -8.66 -2.42
CA LYS A 208 27.65 -10.09 -2.18
C LYS A 208 26.21 -10.45 -2.53
N LEU A 209 25.30 -9.54 -2.20
CA LEU A 209 23.86 -9.76 -2.31
C LEU A 209 23.35 -9.54 -3.75
N VAL A 210 23.93 -8.59 -4.48
CA VAL A 210 23.68 -8.35 -5.92
C VAL A 210 23.86 -9.63 -6.75
N LYS A 211 24.79 -10.52 -6.37
CA LYS A 211 24.99 -11.80 -7.07
C LYS A 211 23.79 -12.74 -6.94
N LEU A 212 23.09 -12.72 -5.81
CA LEU A 212 21.85 -13.49 -5.61
C LEU A 212 20.67 -12.81 -6.33
N ALA A 213 20.54 -11.49 -6.22
CA ALA A 213 19.50 -10.74 -6.93
C ALA A 213 19.53 -10.97 -8.46
N HIS A 214 20.71 -10.88 -9.08
CA HIS A 214 20.87 -11.17 -10.51
C HIS A 214 20.59 -12.65 -10.86
N GLN A 215 20.79 -13.58 -9.93
CA GLN A 215 20.54 -15.01 -10.16
C GLN A 215 19.04 -15.32 -10.25
N ILE A 216 18.20 -14.59 -9.53
CA ILE A 216 16.74 -14.80 -9.48
C ILE A 216 15.96 -13.90 -10.44
N GLN A 217 16.56 -12.81 -10.92
CA GLN A 217 15.91 -11.89 -11.85
C GLN A 217 15.44 -12.61 -13.11
N GLY A 218 14.18 -12.35 -13.50
CA GLY A 218 13.53 -12.95 -14.67
C GLY A 218 13.05 -14.39 -14.47
N LYS A 219 13.29 -15.02 -13.32
CA LYS A 219 12.82 -16.37 -13.03
C LYS A 219 11.40 -16.34 -12.44
N PRO A 220 10.58 -17.37 -12.68
CA PRO A 220 9.33 -17.54 -11.94
C PRO A 220 9.62 -17.75 -10.45
N VAL A 221 8.69 -17.35 -9.59
CA VAL A 221 8.91 -17.36 -8.12
C VAL A 221 9.21 -18.76 -7.60
N SER A 222 8.54 -19.79 -8.14
CA SER A 222 8.81 -21.19 -7.81
C SER A 222 10.27 -21.59 -8.04
N ASP A 223 10.83 -21.22 -9.19
CA ASP A 223 12.16 -21.64 -9.59
C ASP A 223 13.21 -20.82 -8.84
N ALA A 224 12.92 -19.54 -8.55
CA ALA A 224 13.74 -18.72 -7.67
C ALA A 224 13.83 -19.32 -6.26
N LEU A 225 12.73 -19.83 -5.69
CA LEU A 225 12.71 -20.50 -4.38
C LEU A 225 13.57 -21.77 -4.39
N VAL A 226 13.45 -22.59 -5.43
CA VAL A 226 14.29 -23.79 -5.60
C VAL A 226 15.77 -23.41 -5.70
N GLN A 227 16.10 -22.38 -6.48
CA GLN A 227 17.46 -21.89 -6.63
C GLN A 227 18.05 -21.36 -5.32
N MET A 228 17.25 -20.65 -4.51
CA MET A 228 17.70 -20.18 -3.20
C MET A 228 17.84 -21.32 -2.19
N ARG A 229 16.97 -22.35 -2.25
CA ARG A 229 17.03 -23.55 -1.39
C ARG A 229 18.35 -24.32 -1.57
N PHE A 230 18.81 -24.48 -2.82
CA PHE A 230 20.03 -25.23 -3.13
C PHE A 230 21.29 -24.35 -3.26
N SER A 231 21.18 -23.05 -2.97
CA SER A 231 22.31 -22.15 -3.04
C SER A 231 23.25 -22.35 -1.85
N LYS A 232 24.55 -22.39 -2.13
CA LYS A 232 25.60 -22.49 -1.10
C LYS A 232 25.82 -21.19 -0.32
N LYS A 233 25.14 -20.09 -0.68
CA LYS A 233 25.36 -18.76 -0.08
C LYS A 233 24.53 -18.62 1.19
N LYS A 234 25.15 -18.20 2.30
CA LYS A 234 24.46 -17.95 3.58
C LYS A 234 23.20 -17.07 3.43
N MET A 235 23.30 -15.99 2.66
CA MET A 235 22.18 -15.05 2.49
C MET A 235 21.05 -15.60 1.61
N ALA A 236 21.24 -16.73 0.92
CA ALA A 236 20.17 -17.32 0.11
C ALA A 236 18.99 -17.82 0.97
N GLN A 237 19.25 -18.23 2.22
CA GLN A 237 18.18 -18.60 3.15
C GLN A 237 17.29 -17.40 3.52
N GLU A 238 17.90 -16.23 3.74
CA GLU A 238 17.18 -14.97 4.00
C GLU A 238 16.38 -14.51 2.77
N VAL A 239 17.00 -14.59 1.59
CA VAL A 239 16.33 -14.27 0.32
C VAL A 239 15.15 -15.21 0.09
N LYS A 240 15.29 -16.51 0.37
CA LYS A 240 14.21 -17.50 0.27
C LYS A 240 13.03 -17.10 1.16
N TYR A 241 13.29 -16.77 2.43
CA TYR A 241 12.26 -16.35 3.37
C TYR A 241 11.52 -15.10 2.86
N GLN A 242 12.25 -14.11 2.34
CA GLN A 242 11.65 -12.89 1.81
C GLN A 242 10.87 -13.11 0.51
N LEU A 243 11.30 -14.06 -0.33
CA LEU A 243 10.54 -14.47 -1.51
C LEU A 243 9.24 -15.18 -1.12
N GLU A 244 9.23 -15.98 -0.05
CA GLU A 244 8.02 -16.61 0.49
C GLU A 244 7.06 -15.55 1.05
N GLU A 245 7.55 -14.64 1.89
CA GLU A 245 6.76 -13.52 2.42
C GLU A 245 6.18 -12.67 1.29
N ALA A 246 6.99 -12.29 0.30
CA ALA A 246 6.54 -11.46 -0.79
C ALA A 246 5.55 -12.17 -1.72
N ARG A 247 5.67 -13.49 -1.91
CA ARG A 247 4.68 -14.30 -2.61
C ARG A 247 3.35 -14.24 -1.88
N ASP A 248 3.37 -14.45 -0.57
CA ASP A 248 2.16 -14.51 0.23
C ASP A 248 1.48 -13.12 0.30
N LEU A 249 2.27 -12.04 0.38
CA LEU A 249 1.79 -10.66 0.22
C LEU A 249 1.23 -10.38 -1.17
N ALA A 250 1.85 -10.88 -2.24
CA ALA A 250 1.37 -10.71 -3.62
C ALA A 250 -0.01 -11.35 -3.81
N VAL A 251 -0.20 -12.54 -3.23
CA VAL A 251 -1.49 -13.24 -3.24
C VAL A 251 -2.51 -12.48 -2.39
N ALA A 252 -2.16 -12.07 -1.18
CA ALA A 252 -3.08 -11.44 -0.23
C ALA A 252 -3.49 -10.01 -0.63
N GLU A 253 -2.52 -9.14 -0.98
CA GLU A 253 -2.78 -7.73 -1.28
C GLU A 253 -3.23 -7.51 -2.72
N ARG A 254 -2.59 -8.21 -3.67
CA ARG A 254 -2.77 -7.96 -5.11
C ARG A 254 -3.57 -9.06 -5.80
N GLY A 255 -3.83 -10.20 -5.14
CA GLY A 255 -4.56 -11.31 -5.77
C GLY A 255 -3.83 -11.88 -6.98
N MET A 256 -2.50 -11.97 -6.95
CA MET A 256 -1.71 -12.63 -7.99
C MET A 256 -1.72 -14.16 -7.82
N GLY A 257 -1.52 -14.92 -8.90
CA GLY A 257 -1.38 -16.39 -8.84
C GLY A 257 -2.64 -17.16 -8.45
N LEU A 258 -3.83 -16.58 -8.61
CA LEU A 258 -5.13 -17.21 -8.32
C LEU A 258 -5.85 -17.73 -9.58
N GLY A 259 -5.19 -17.74 -10.74
CA GLY A 259 -5.80 -18.16 -12.02
C GLY A 259 -6.11 -19.65 -12.08
N GLU A 260 -5.28 -20.49 -11.45
CA GLU A 260 -5.50 -21.94 -11.39
C GLU A 260 -6.85 -22.29 -10.75
N ALA A 261 -7.16 -21.70 -9.60
CA ALA A 261 -8.43 -21.90 -8.91
C ALA A 261 -9.64 -21.32 -9.67
N LYS A 262 -9.42 -20.36 -10.58
CA LYS A 262 -10.45 -19.74 -11.41
C LYS A 262 -10.64 -20.42 -12.77
N GLY A 263 -9.82 -21.42 -13.10
CA GLY A 263 -9.85 -22.10 -14.40
C GLY A 263 -9.31 -21.23 -15.55
N GLU A 264 -8.53 -20.19 -15.26
CA GLU A 264 -7.88 -19.32 -16.27
C GLU A 264 -6.59 -19.96 -16.85
N VAL A 265 -6.33 -21.23 -16.53
CA VAL A 265 -5.20 -21.99 -17.07
C VAL A 265 -5.46 -22.29 -18.53
N LEU A 266 -4.58 -21.82 -19.40
CA LEU A 266 -4.69 -22.13 -20.83
C LEU A 266 -4.27 -23.60 -21.04
N PRO A 267 -5.00 -24.37 -21.86
CA PRO A 267 -4.54 -25.70 -22.26
C PRO A 267 -3.19 -25.59 -22.96
N VAL A 268 -2.37 -26.64 -22.87
CA VAL A 268 -0.98 -26.66 -23.38
C VAL A 268 -0.88 -26.25 -24.86
N GLU A 269 -1.91 -26.58 -25.65
CA GLU A 269 -2.03 -26.21 -27.06
C GLU A 269 -2.12 -24.70 -27.31
N ARG A 270 -2.67 -23.95 -26.35
CA ARG A 270 -2.82 -22.49 -26.39
C ARG A 270 -1.75 -21.78 -25.55
N ALA A 271 -0.67 -22.47 -25.19
CA ALA A 271 0.42 -21.88 -24.44
C ALA A 271 1.04 -20.72 -25.22
N ILE A 272 1.25 -19.60 -24.54
CA ILE A 272 1.83 -18.40 -25.16
C ILE A 272 3.33 -18.58 -25.20
N GLU A 273 3.90 -18.59 -26.39
CA GLU A 273 5.35 -18.57 -26.59
C GLU A 273 5.83 -17.13 -26.73
N PHE A 274 6.74 -16.70 -25.86
CA PHE A 274 7.39 -15.41 -26.01
C PHE A 274 8.89 -15.48 -25.78
N ARG A 275 9.59 -14.50 -26.36
CA ARG A 275 11.02 -14.32 -26.19
C ARG A 275 11.27 -13.27 -25.11
N THR A 276 12.00 -13.62 -24.06
CA THR A 276 12.45 -12.67 -23.04
C THR A 276 13.41 -11.66 -23.66
N LYS A 277 13.59 -10.49 -23.04
CA LYS A 277 14.59 -9.49 -23.44
C LYS A 277 16.01 -10.08 -23.57
N ASP A 278 16.33 -11.09 -22.75
CA ASP A 278 17.61 -11.81 -22.76
C ASP A 278 17.74 -12.84 -23.91
N GLY A 279 16.69 -12.99 -24.72
CA GLY A 279 16.66 -13.87 -25.87
C GLY A 279 16.20 -15.31 -25.60
N LYS A 280 15.87 -15.67 -24.36
CA LYS A 280 15.34 -16.99 -23.99
C LYS A 280 13.89 -17.16 -24.45
N HIS A 281 13.56 -18.36 -24.93
CA HIS A 281 12.19 -18.73 -25.27
C HIS A 281 11.50 -19.33 -24.05
N LEU A 282 10.35 -18.80 -23.69
CA LEU A 282 9.52 -19.30 -22.59
C LEU A 282 8.13 -19.63 -23.13
N LYS A 283 7.62 -20.80 -22.74
CA LYS A 283 6.23 -21.19 -22.96
C LYS A 283 5.47 -20.98 -21.66
N VAL A 284 4.43 -20.15 -21.69
CA VAL A 284 3.62 -19.84 -20.52
C VAL A 284 2.23 -20.44 -20.67
N THR A 285 1.94 -21.42 -19.83
CA THR A 285 0.65 -22.12 -19.73
C THR A 285 -0.32 -21.35 -18.84
N ASP A 286 0.13 -20.87 -17.68
CA ASP A 286 -0.65 -20.02 -16.79
C ASP A 286 -0.15 -18.57 -16.91
N PRO A 287 -0.95 -17.64 -17.48
CA PRO A 287 -0.57 -16.23 -17.52
C PRO A 287 -0.45 -15.66 -16.09
N THR A 288 -1.25 -16.17 -15.14
CA THR A 288 -1.33 -15.70 -13.73
C THR A 288 -0.12 -16.02 -12.87
N ARG A 289 0.80 -16.81 -13.40
CA ARG A 289 2.03 -17.19 -12.74
C ARG A 289 2.90 -15.98 -12.43
N MET A 290 3.27 -15.87 -11.16
CA MET A 290 4.16 -14.81 -10.69
C MET A 290 5.61 -15.06 -11.12
N TYR A 291 6.31 -13.99 -11.46
CA TYR A 291 7.75 -14.01 -11.69
C TYR A 291 8.44 -12.78 -11.08
N VAL A 292 9.75 -12.92 -10.86
CA VAL A 292 10.60 -11.82 -10.38
C VAL A 292 10.96 -10.96 -11.59
N ALA A 293 10.28 -9.83 -11.77
CA ALA A 293 10.55 -8.94 -12.91
C ALA A 293 11.85 -8.17 -12.72
N GLU A 294 12.02 -7.56 -11.56
CA GLU A 294 13.24 -6.85 -11.21
C GLU A 294 13.67 -7.22 -9.78
N ALA A 295 14.97 -7.30 -9.57
CA ALA A 295 15.56 -7.51 -8.25
C ALA A 295 16.82 -6.65 -8.15
N TRP A 296 16.88 -5.79 -7.14
CA TRP A 296 18.04 -4.95 -6.90
C TRP A 296 18.32 -4.80 -5.41
N VAL A 297 19.52 -4.31 -5.11
CA VAL A 297 20.01 -4.23 -3.74
C VAL A 297 20.41 -2.80 -3.41
N ASN A 298 19.91 -2.32 -2.28
CA ASN A 298 20.25 -1.02 -1.74
C ASN A 298 21.15 -1.14 -0.50
N ARG A 299 21.94 -0.09 -0.31
CA ARG A 299 22.85 0.01 0.82
C ARG A 299 22.12 0.56 2.04
N GLY A 300 22.35 -0.07 3.19
CA GLY A 300 21.81 0.37 4.45
C GLY A 300 22.78 1.16 5.32
N PRO A 301 22.32 1.55 6.52
CA PRO A 301 23.20 2.12 7.52
C PRO A 301 24.29 1.11 7.90
N TRP A 302 25.44 1.62 8.29
CA TRP A 302 26.53 0.79 8.80
C TRP A 302 26.11 0.15 10.11
N ARG A 303 26.25 -1.17 10.21
CA ARG A 303 25.92 -1.93 11.43
C ARG A 303 26.90 -1.62 12.56
N GLY A 304 28.14 -1.33 12.20
CA GLY A 304 29.18 -1.01 13.17
C GLY A 304 30.51 -0.72 12.49
N VAL A 305 31.46 -0.26 13.29
CA VAL A 305 32.83 0.00 12.86
C VAL A 305 33.76 -0.77 13.78
N GLN A 306 34.78 -1.40 13.21
CA GLN A 306 35.78 -2.17 13.93
C GLN A 306 37.16 -1.60 13.56
N ALA A 307 38.01 -1.38 14.56
CA ALA A 307 39.40 -1.02 14.33
C ALA A 307 40.18 -2.24 13.77
N ASP A 308 40.98 -2.01 12.73
CA ASP A 308 41.89 -2.97 12.12
C ASP A 308 43.33 -2.55 12.42
N TYR A 309 43.92 -3.17 13.43
CA TYR A 309 45.29 -2.91 13.84
C TYR A 309 46.25 -3.64 12.89
N ARG A 310 47.15 -2.88 12.26
CA ARG A 310 48.17 -3.40 11.35
C ARG A 310 49.57 -3.08 11.86
N ALA A 311 50.56 -3.75 11.28
CA ALA A 311 51.96 -3.49 11.56
C ALA A 311 52.34 -2.01 11.34
N ARG A 312 53.38 -1.57 12.07
CA ARG A 312 53.89 -0.19 12.07
C ARG A 312 52.89 0.85 12.60
N GLY A 313 52.13 0.50 13.64
CA GLY A 313 51.22 1.42 14.33
C GLY A 313 50.05 1.94 13.49
N ARG A 314 49.73 1.29 12.36
CA ARG A 314 48.64 1.73 11.47
C ARG A 314 47.31 1.18 11.93
N VAL A 315 46.30 2.03 12.06
CA VAL A 315 44.94 1.64 12.41
C VAL A 315 43.98 2.06 11.31
N PHE A 316 43.27 1.09 10.73
CA PHE A 316 42.23 1.35 9.74
C PHE A 316 40.84 1.09 10.33
N ARG A 317 39.81 1.68 9.72
CA ARG A 317 38.41 1.45 10.10
C ARG A 317 37.77 0.42 9.17
N LYS A 318 37.44 -0.75 9.68
CA LYS A 318 36.61 -1.76 9.01
C LYS A 318 35.14 -1.50 9.29
N MET A 319 34.40 -1.09 8.27
CA MET A 319 32.96 -0.84 8.40
C MET A 319 32.16 -2.12 8.13
N LYS A 320 31.25 -2.49 9.04
CA LYS A 320 30.36 -3.65 8.90
C LYS A 320 29.10 -3.22 8.13
N PRO A 321 28.92 -3.67 6.87
CA PRO A 321 27.80 -3.24 6.05
C PRO A 321 26.48 -3.84 6.52
N SER A 322 25.41 -3.14 6.18
CA SER A 322 24.04 -3.64 6.20
C SER A 322 23.39 -3.29 4.87
N THR A 323 22.47 -4.10 4.38
CA THR A 323 21.82 -3.91 3.07
C THR A 323 20.37 -4.32 3.09
N SER A 324 19.56 -3.74 2.21
CA SER A 324 18.21 -4.23 1.93
C SER A 324 18.12 -4.68 0.48
N GLU A 325 17.32 -5.71 0.24
CA GLU A 325 16.92 -6.14 -1.09
C GLU A 325 15.54 -5.61 -1.40
N PHE A 326 15.32 -5.35 -2.69
CA PHE A 326 14.04 -4.98 -3.23
C PHE A 326 13.68 -6.03 -4.28
N PHE A 327 12.50 -6.63 -4.11
CA PHE A 327 11.91 -7.51 -5.09
C PHE A 327 10.75 -6.78 -5.75
N PHE A 328 10.77 -6.76 -7.07
CA PHE A 328 9.66 -6.30 -7.86
C PHE A 328 9.05 -7.50 -8.58
N PHE A 329 7.88 -7.91 -8.11
CA PHE A 329 7.08 -8.94 -8.75
C PHE A 329 6.14 -8.30 -9.75
N PHE A 330 5.99 -9.01 -10.85
CA PHE A 330 5.06 -8.63 -11.89
C PHE A 330 4.19 -9.82 -12.26
N PHE A 331 2.97 -9.51 -12.63
CA PHE A 331 2.04 -10.43 -13.25
C PHE A 331 1.56 -9.83 -14.57
N PHE A 332 1.68 -10.61 -15.64
CA PHE A 332 1.25 -10.25 -16.98
C PHE A 332 -0.24 -10.56 -17.18
N PHE A 333 -1.13 -9.60 -16.91
CA PHE A 333 -2.56 -9.75 -17.22
C PHE A 333 -2.78 -9.42 -18.70
N PHE A 334 -2.71 -10.42 -19.57
CA PHE A 334 -3.09 -10.25 -20.96
C PHE A 334 -4.59 -10.46 -21.11
N PHE A 335 -5.37 -9.38 -21.03
CA PHE A 335 -6.80 -9.42 -21.34
C PHE A 335 -7.09 -8.59 -22.59
N PHE A 336 -7.58 -9.30 -23.61
CA PHE A 336 -8.33 -8.83 -24.78
C PHE A 336 -7.61 -7.94 -25.81
N PHE A 337 -7.07 -8.59 -26.84
CA PHE A 337 -6.97 -8.01 -28.20
C PHE A 337 -7.84 -8.78 -29.21
N PHE A 338 -8.80 -9.61 -28.78
CA PHE A 338 -9.49 -10.57 -29.66
C PHE A 338 -10.98 -10.29 -29.92
N PHE A 339 -11.47 -9.05 -29.83
CA PHE A 339 -12.91 -8.81 -30.07
C PHE A 339 -13.27 -7.56 -30.87
N PHE A 340 -12.37 -7.06 -31.73
CA PHE A 340 -12.73 -5.97 -32.64
C PHE A 340 -12.31 -6.20 -34.10
N PHE A 341 -12.29 -7.47 -34.52
CA PHE A 341 -12.17 -7.84 -35.94
C PHE A 341 -13.10 -9.02 -36.28
N SER A 342 -14.39 -8.84 -36.00
CA SER A 342 -15.45 -9.61 -36.65
C SER A 342 -16.38 -8.60 -37.31
N GLY A 343 -16.34 -8.53 -38.64
CA GLY A 343 -17.22 -7.64 -39.40
C GLY A 343 -16.59 -7.02 -40.66
N SER A 344 -16.09 -7.84 -41.59
CA SER A 344 -16.10 -7.44 -43.00
C SER A 344 -16.20 -8.67 -43.90
N THR A 345 -17.40 -9.22 -43.96
CA THR A 345 -17.87 -10.01 -45.11
C THR A 345 -18.02 -9.09 -46.32
N LYS A 346 -17.22 -9.30 -47.37
CA LYS A 346 -17.54 -8.98 -48.77
C LYS A 346 -16.83 -10.04 -49.61
N ASN A 347 -17.51 -11.11 -50.02
CA ASN A 347 -18.35 -11.27 -51.22
C ASN A 347 -17.62 -11.04 -52.54
N ASN A 348 -17.64 -12.12 -53.34
CA ASN A 348 -17.23 -12.35 -54.74
C ASN A 348 -15.74 -12.50 -55.04
#